data_AF-A0A6A6RGP0-F1
#
_entry.id   AF-A0A6A6RGP0-F1
#
_cell.length_a   1.000
_cell.length_b   1.000
_cell.length_c   1.000
_cell.angle_alpha   90.00
_cell.angle_beta   90.00
_cell.angle_gamma   90.00
#
_symmetry.space_group_name_H-M   'P 1'
#
loop_
_entity.id
_entity.type
_entity.pdbx_description
1 polymer ?
#
loop_
_entity_poly.entity_id
_entity_poly.type
_entity_poly.pdbx_seq_one_letter_code
_entity_poly.pdbx_strand_id
1 'polypeptide(L)'
;MNPRDETPLVARDGMDIDEPESAAGTARLYEIDQETPRSAEREPQDLNINEQPSPATSVASIHSNAVASSIDQPDPDDKSKPKSIKRPHWTETEHMYIRAERAKEPPSTWEAIGLHLGRRAPACHSEYRKMVRDEQHVVDASFAWTDDLDAELLRKRAEGKSIPQVAEEMKLPFSLLVKRNIFLRTRKEGVTTSTSSKATINSPSITPSPKPANKPNPKSNTTKTPTNPFTPEEDEVICRLDILLLDTKTIASALPGKAVTAVMMRKRQLTRHGAFEDDLPDMYARLMWGWNRGGKTWTREDVEERRFVVGEWKGWGTMNDR
;
A
#
# COMPACT_ATOMS: atom_id res chain seq x y z
N MET A 1 58.34 32.59 38.06
CA MET A 1 58.02 33.29 39.32
C MET A 1 56.49 33.37 39.42
N ASN A 2 55.93 32.79 40.50
CA ASN A 2 54.52 32.85 40.92
C ASN A 2 54.17 34.26 41.45
N PRO A 3 52.89 34.71 41.49
CA PRO A 3 51.79 34.13 42.31
C PRO A 3 50.45 33.98 41.54
N ARG A 4 49.62 32.93 41.77
CA ARG A 4 48.58 32.76 42.80
C ARG A 4 47.49 33.86 42.84
N ASP A 5 46.30 33.50 42.37
CA ASP A 5 44.96 34.00 42.76
C ASP A 5 43.98 32.85 42.45
N GLU A 6 43.57 32.02 43.42
CA GLU A 6 42.48 32.21 44.39
C GLU A 6 41.09 32.34 43.75
N THR A 7 40.37 31.20 43.78
CA THR A 7 38.93 31.00 43.60
C THR A 7 38.08 31.84 44.55
N PRO A 8 36.77 31.98 44.24
CA PRO A 8 35.81 31.53 45.25
C PRO A 8 34.76 30.57 44.70
N LEU A 9 34.52 29.52 45.48
CA LEU A 9 33.33 28.69 45.46
C LEU A 9 32.09 29.55 45.70
N VAL A 10 31.07 29.39 44.84
CA VAL A 10 29.69 29.74 45.19
C VAL A 10 28.91 28.45 45.27
N ALA A 11 28.70 27.99 46.51
CA ALA A 11 27.65 27.08 46.87
C ALA A 11 26.30 27.74 46.52
N ARG A 12 25.43 27.04 45.80
CA ARG A 12 24.03 27.42 45.70
C ARG A 12 23.22 26.37 46.44
N ASP A 13 22.68 26.83 47.55
CA ASP A 13 21.78 26.17 48.47
C ASP A 13 20.61 25.49 47.78
N GLY A 14 20.19 24.39 48.41
CA GLY A 14 18.96 23.70 48.13
C GLY A 14 17.75 24.62 48.28
N MET A 15 16.83 24.49 47.32
CA MET A 15 15.44 24.85 47.53
C MET A 15 14.71 23.58 47.94
N ASP A 16 14.47 23.48 49.24
CA ASP A 16 13.36 22.71 49.80
C ASP A 16 12.07 23.25 49.17
N ILE A 17 11.40 22.40 48.38
CA ILE A 17 10.04 22.66 47.93
C ILE A 17 9.14 21.95 48.93
N ASP A 18 8.51 22.74 49.77
CA ASP A 18 7.45 22.32 50.69
C ASP A 18 6.36 21.54 49.93
N GLU A 19 6.16 20.28 50.32
CA GLU A 19 4.94 19.52 50.05
C GLU A 19 3.78 20.16 50.84
N PRO A 20 2.70 20.60 50.19
CA PRO A 20 1.43 20.77 50.89
C PRO A 20 0.72 19.42 50.97
N GLU A 21 0.77 18.79 52.15
CA GLU A 21 -0.29 17.89 52.61
C GLU A 21 -1.63 18.64 52.52
N SER A 22 -2.57 18.13 51.72
CA SER A 22 -3.97 18.52 51.88
C SER A 22 -4.94 17.43 51.44
N ALA A 23 -5.57 16.88 52.47
CA ALA A 23 -6.99 16.53 52.54
C ALA A 23 -7.52 15.42 51.61
N ALA A 24 -7.51 14.20 52.17
CA ALA A 24 -8.72 13.40 52.41
C ALA A 24 -9.94 13.72 51.52
N GLY A 25 -10.02 13.04 50.37
CA GLY A 25 -11.22 12.89 49.57
C GLY A 25 -11.78 11.48 49.73
N THR A 26 -12.79 11.34 50.59
CA THR A 26 -13.58 10.13 50.84
C THR A 26 -14.21 9.60 49.54
N ALA A 27 -13.61 8.56 48.93
CA ALA A 27 -14.27 7.80 47.88
C ALA A 27 -15.14 6.71 48.51
N ARG A 28 -16.46 6.95 48.49
CA ARG A 28 -17.50 5.99 48.82
C ARG A 28 -17.31 4.69 48.05
N LEU A 29 -17.10 3.59 48.77
CA LEU A 29 -17.50 2.26 48.34
C LEU A 29 -19.00 2.30 48.04
N TYR A 30 -19.39 2.09 46.79
CA TYR A 30 -20.70 1.51 46.49
C TYR A 30 -20.48 0.00 46.42
N GLU A 31 -20.79 -0.69 47.52
CA GLU A 31 -21.18 -2.10 47.48
C GLU A 31 -22.43 -2.17 46.61
N ILE A 32 -22.28 -2.74 45.42
CA ILE A 32 -23.42 -3.17 44.61
C ILE A 32 -23.80 -4.54 45.15
N ASP A 33 -24.83 -4.56 45.98
CA ASP A 33 -25.56 -5.76 46.37
C ASP A 33 -26.01 -6.51 45.11
N GLN A 34 -25.46 -7.70 44.91
CA GLN A 34 -25.97 -8.66 43.94
C GLN A 34 -27.24 -9.31 44.52
N GLU A 35 -28.38 -8.63 44.39
CA GLU A 35 -29.66 -9.30 44.51
C GLU A 35 -29.87 -10.21 43.30
N THR A 36 -29.77 -11.51 43.57
CA THR A 36 -30.13 -12.60 42.66
C THR A 36 -31.67 -12.69 42.61
N PRO A 37 -32.34 -12.46 41.47
CA PRO A 37 -33.75 -12.81 41.37
C PRO A 37 -33.86 -14.32 41.09
N ARG A 38 -34.43 -14.97 42.11
CA ARG A 38 -35.06 -16.29 42.13
C ARG A 38 -35.50 -16.83 40.77
N SER A 39 -35.09 -18.08 40.57
CA SER A 39 -35.73 -19.10 39.75
C SER A 39 -37.25 -18.98 39.77
N ALA A 40 -37.85 -18.79 38.59
CA ALA A 40 -39.23 -19.14 38.33
C ALA A 40 -39.19 -20.39 37.44
N GLU A 41 -39.46 -21.53 38.06
CA GLU A 41 -39.93 -22.74 37.41
C GLU A 41 -41.08 -22.39 36.46
N ARG A 42 -40.94 -22.76 35.18
CA ARG A 42 -42.09 -23.00 34.32
C ARG A 42 -42.08 -24.46 33.94
N GLU A 43 -43.12 -25.14 34.41
CA GLU A 43 -43.51 -26.49 34.02
C GLU A 43 -43.57 -26.65 32.49
N PRO A 44 -43.21 -27.84 31.98
CA PRO A 44 -43.55 -28.24 30.63
C PRO A 44 -45.04 -28.61 30.58
N GLN A 45 -45.85 -27.85 29.84
CA GLN A 45 -47.19 -28.33 29.47
C GLN A 45 -47.07 -29.27 28.26
N ASP A 46 -47.35 -30.53 28.55
CA ASP A 46 -47.76 -31.55 27.59
C ASP A 46 -48.97 -31.06 26.78
N LEU A 47 -48.78 -30.86 25.48
CA LEU A 47 -49.87 -30.92 24.52
C LEU A 47 -49.54 -31.98 23.47
N ASN A 48 -49.89 -33.19 23.87
CA ASN A 48 -50.33 -34.30 23.06
C ASN A 48 -51.37 -33.84 22.02
N ILE A 49 -50.99 -33.76 20.74
CA ILE A 49 -51.94 -33.78 19.62
C ILE A 49 -51.59 -35.00 18.78
N ASN A 50 -52.41 -36.01 19.01
CA ASN A 50 -52.48 -37.27 18.30
C ASN A 50 -53.17 -37.06 16.93
N GLU A 51 -52.65 -37.75 15.92
CA GLU A 51 -53.36 -38.24 14.71
C GLU A 51 -54.08 -37.25 13.76
N GLN A 52 -53.55 -37.09 12.54
CA GLN A 52 -53.94 -37.97 11.42
C GLN A 52 -53.16 -37.64 10.13
N PRO A 53 -52.74 -38.66 9.36
CA PRO A 53 -52.25 -38.49 7.99
C PRO A 53 -53.42 -38.65 7.01
N SER A 54 -53.50 -37.77 6.01
CA SER A 54 -54.25 -38.06 4.79
C SER A 54 -53.69 -37.31 3.58
N PRO A 55 -53.89 -37.88 2.38
CA PRO A 55 -52.87 -37.91 1.34
C PRO A 55 -53.21 -37.01 0.14
N ALA A 56 -52.28 -36.99 -0.81
CA ALA A 56 -52.44 -36.55 -2.19
C ALA A 56 -52.67 -35.04 -2.39
N THR A 57 -51.57 -34.30 -2.54
CA THR A 57 -51.58 -33.12 -3.42
C THR A 57 -50.80 -33.45 -4.68
N SER A 58 -51.56 -33.36 -5.78
CA SER A 58 -51.20 -33.64 -7.15
C SER A 58 -49.86 -33.07 -7.59
N VAL A 59 -49.18 -33.93 -8.33
CA VAL A 59 -48.19 -33.64 -9.35
C VAL A 59 -48.68 -32.47 -10.23
N ALA A 60 -48.17 -31.27 -9.99
CA ALA A 60 -48.27 -30.16 -10.94
C ALA A 60 -46.96 -30.13 -11.74
N SER A 61 -47.08 -30.57 -13.00
CA SER A 61 -46.04 -30.60 -14.00
C SER A 61 -45.19 -29.34 -14.01
N ILE A 62 -43.90 -29.57 -13.76
CA ILE A 62 -42.79 -28.71 -14.13
C ILE A 62 -42.90 -28.44 -15.64
N HIS A 63 -43.48 -27.30 -16.02
CA HIS A 63 -43.28 -26.74 -17.35
C HIS A 63 -41.92 -26.06 -17.31
N SER A 64 -40.89 -26.83 -17.65
CA SER A 64 -39.60 -26.31 -18.08
C SER A 64 -39.82 -25.48 -19.35
N ASN A 65 -40.11 -24.19 -19.18
CA ASN A 65 -39.94 -23.21 -20.25
C ASN A 65 -38.44 -23.07 -20.48
N ALA A 66 -37.90 -23.97 -21.31
CA ALA A 66 -36.64 -23.78 -22.00
C ALA A 66 -36.84 -22.63 -22.99
N VAL A 67 -36.73 -21.41 -22.47
CA VAL A 67 -36.40 -20.25 -23.30
C VAL A 67 -34.97 -20.50 -23.73
N ALA A 68 -34.82 -21.08 -24.92
CA ALA A 68 -33.58 -21.05 -25.68
C ALA A 68 -33.29 -19.58 -25.98
N SER A 69 -32.73 -18.86 -25.01
CA SER A 69 -31.95 -17.67 -25.29
C SER A 69 -30.81 -18.14 -26.16
N SER A 70 -30.86 -17.76 -27.44
CA SER A 70 -29.70 -17.70 -28.32
C SER A 70 -28.56 -17.06 -27.55
N ILE A 71 -27.69 -17.90 -26.98
CA ILE A 71 -26.37 -17.48 -26.55
C ILE A 71 -25.64 -17.27 -27.87
N ASP A 72 -25.61 -16.02 -28.33
CA ASP A 72 -24.68 -15.57 -29.35
C ASP A 72 -23.31 -16.10 -28.96
N GLN A 73 -22.82 -17.08 -29.72
CA GLN A 73 -21.45 -17.54 -29.56
C GLN A 73 -20.56 -16.34 -29.90
N PRO A 74 -19.72 -15.88 -28.96
CA PRO A 74 -18.86 -14.75 -29.22
C PRO A 74 -17.93 -15.12 -30.39
N ASP A 75 -17.95 -14.26 -31.41
CA ASP A 75 -17.14 -14.37 -32.60
C ASP A 75 -15.66 -14.56 -32.19
N PRO A 76 -14.99 -15.67 -32.57
CA PRO A 76 -13.63 -15.97 -32.12
C PRO A 76 -12.59 -14.94 -32.57
N ASP A 77 -12.96 -14.02 -33.47
CA ASP A 77 -12.12 -12.93 -33.98
C ASP A 77 -12.36 -11.55 -33.31
N ASP A 78 -13.25 -11.43 -32.32
CA ASP A 78 -13.41 -10.18 -31.56
C ASP A 78 -12.24 -9.99 -30.57
N LYS A 79 -11.14 -9.42 -31.07
CA LYS A 79 -9.94 -9.02 -30.31
C LYS A 79 -10.15 -7.78 -29.43
N SER A 80 -11.38 -7.41 -29.10
CA SER A 80 -11.62 -6.32 -28.17
C SER A 80 -11.03 -6.67 -26.80
N LYS A 81 -10.11 -5.82 -26.33
CA LYS A 81 -9.44 -5.96 -25.03
C LYS A 81 -10.50 -6.25 -23.96
N PRO A 82 -10.28 -7.22 -23.04
CA PRO A 82 -11.26 -7.55 -22.01
C PRO A 82 -11.62 -6.25 -21.29
N LYS A 83 -12.88 -5.82 -21.45
CA LYS A 83 -13.38 -4.57 -20.85
C LYS A 83 -13.02 -4.65 -19.37
N SER A 84 -12.24 -3.69 -18.89
CA SER A 84 -11.81 -3.68 -17.50
C SER A 84 -13.06 -3.80 -16.64
N ILE A 85 -13.17 -4.89 -15.88
CA ILE A 85 -14.33 -5.13 -15.03
C ILE A 85 -14.31 -4.00 -14.00
N LYS A 86 -15.16 -3.00 -14.21
CA LYS A 86 -15.32 -1.87 -13.29
C LYS A 86 -15.77 -2.48 -11.97
N ARG A 87 -14.91 -2.40 -10.94
CA ARG A 87 -15.29 -2.84 -9.61
C ARG A 87 -16.38 -1.89 -9.10
N PRO A 88 -17.53 -2.40 -8.63
CA PRO A 88 -18.59 -1.54 -8.13
C PRO A 88 -18.06 -0.72 -6.95
N HIS A 89 -18.32 0.59 -6.98
CA HIS A 89 -17.99 1.52 -5.90
C HIS A 89 -18.70 1.07 -4.60
N TRP A 90 -18.08 1.31 -3.44
CA TRP A 90 -18.72 1.04 -2.15
C TRP A 90 -19.62 2.21 -1.75
N THR A 91 -20.87 1.93 -1.43
CA THR A 91 -21.84 2.94 -0.99
C THR A 91 -21.75 3.15 0.52
N GLU A 92 -22.16 4.33 1.01
CA GLU A 92 -22.21 4.60 2.46
C GLU A 92 -23.13 3.61 3.19
N THR A 93 -24.23 3.19 2.56
CA THR A 93 -25.14 2.17 3.13
C THR A 93 -24.43 0.83 3.33
N GLU A 94 -23.60 0.41 2.38
CA GLU A 94 -22.77 -0.80 2.53
C GLU A 94 -21.74 -0.65 3.65
N HIS A 95 -21.10 0.52 3.77
CA HIS A 95 -20.17 0.82 4.86
C HIS A 95 -20.85 0.76 6.23
N MET A 96 -22.02 1.41 6.38
CA MET A 96 -22.84 1.34 7.59
C MET A 96 -23.26 -0.08 7.93
N TYR A 97 -23.68 -0.88 6.94
CA TYR A 97 -24.04 -2.27 7.14
C TYR A 97 -22.85 -3.10 7.66
N ILE A 98 -21.68 -2.98 7.03
CA ILE A 98 -20.48 -3.68 7.49
C ILE A 98 -20.14 -3.29 8.94
N ARG A 99 -20.18 -2.00 9.30
CA ARG A 99 -19.95 -1.55 10.68
C ARG A 99 -20.94 -2.18 11.66
N ALA A 100 -22.23 -2.12 11.34
CA ALA A 100 -23.30 -2.66 12.19
C ALA A 100 -23.13 -4.17 12.43
N GLU A 101 -22.84 -4.94 11.38
CA GLU A 101 -22.59 -6.40 11.49
C GLU A 101 -21.33 -6.73 12.29
N ARG A 102 -20.29 -5.90 12.19
CA ARG A 102 -19.03 -6.08 12.93
C ARG A 102 -19.10 -5.64 14.38
N ALA A 103 -20.08 -4.80 14.74
CA ALA A 103 -20.34 -4.36 16.11
C ALA A 103 -21.22 -5.34 16.92
N LYS A 104 -21.77 -6.40 16.30
CA LYS A 104 -22.56 -7.43 16.99
C LYS A 104 -21.69 -8.31 17.90
N GLU A 105 -22.32 -8.94 18.89
CA GLU A 105 -21.70 -9.96 19.75
C GLU A 105 -22.47 -11.29 19.65
N PRO A 106 -21.92 -12.32 18.98
CA PRO A 106 -20.63 -12.34 18.27
C PRO A 106 -20.69 -11.57 16.92
N PRO A 107 -19.53 -11.06 16.41
CA PRO A 107 -19.49 -10.39 15.12
C PRO A 107 -19.85 -11.34 13.98
N SER A 108 -20.65 -10.87 13.02
CA SER A 108 -21.01 -11.66 11.85
C SER A 108 -19.78 -12.08 11.03
N THR A 109 -19.84 -13.27 10.44
CA THR A 109 -18.78 -13.80 9.56
C THR A 109 -18.69 -13.01 8.27
N TRP A 110 -17.49 -12.94 7.68
CA TRP A 110 -17.28 -12.20 6.43
C TRP A 110 -18.03 -12.81 5.25
N GLU A 111 -18.26 -14.12 5.29
CA GLU A 111 -19.07 -14.87 4.32
C GLU A 111 -20.53 -14.41 4.35
N ALA A 112 -21.12 -14.26 5.55
CA ALA A 112 -22.49 -13.78 5.70
C ALA A 112 -22.64 -12.32 5.22
N ILE A 113 -21.70 -11.44 5.61
CA ILE A 113 -21.67 -10.04 5.16
C ILE A 113 -21.53 -9.97 3.63
N GLY A 114 -20.62 -10.75 3.06
CA GLY A 114 -20.41 -10.81 1.62
C GLY A 114 -21.66 -11.29 0.86
N LEU A 115 -22.30 -12.35 1.35
CA LEU A 115 -23.54 -12.87 0.77
C LEU A 115 -24.65 -11.82 0.75
N HIS A 116 -24.84 -11.09 1.85
CA HIS A 116 -25.86 -10.04 1.94
C HIS A 116 -25.61 -8.88 0.96
N LEU A 117 -24.34 -8.46 0.83
CA LEU A 117 -23.96 -7.35 -0.05
C LEU A 117 -23.77 -7.75 -1.53
N GLY A 118 -23.91 -9.03 -1.87
CA GLY A 118 -23.56 -9.52 -3.21
C GLY A 118 -22.07 -9.34 -3.55
N ARG A 119 -21.19 -9.38 -2.53
CA ARG A 119 -19.74 -9.16 -2.65
C ARG A 119 -18.96 -10.34 -2.08
N ARG A 120 -17.70 -10.48 -2.51
CA ARG A 120 -16.82 -11.54 -1.97
C ARG A 120 -16.37 -11.19 -0.56
N ALA A 121 -16.36 -12.17 0.35
CA ALA A 121 -15.92 -12.00 1.74
C ALA A 121 -14.55 -11.29 1.90
N PRO A 122 -13.50 -11.62 1.10
CA PRO A 122 -12.23 -10.88 1.15
C PRO A 122 -12.34 -9.39 0.80
N ALA A 123 -13.28 -9.03 -0.08
CA ALA A 123 -13.50 -7.63 -0.45
C ALA A 123 -14.14 -6.86 0.72
N CYS A 124 -15.14 -7.44 1.39
CA CYS A 124 -15.77 -6.85 2.58
C CYS A 124 -14.75 -6.67 3.72
N HIS A 125 -13.93 -7.69 3.98
CA HIS A 125 -12.89 -7.63 4.99
C HIS A 125 -11.83 -6.57 4.68
N SER A 126 -11.40 -6.46 3.42
CA SER A 126 -10.45 -5.42 2.99
C SER A 126 -11.04 -4.02 3.15
N GLU A 127 -12.32 -3.83 2.81
CA GLU A 127 -12.98 -2.52 2.95
C GLU A 127 -13.18 -2.16 4.43
N TYR A 128 -13.56 -3.11 5.28
CA TYR A 128 -13.66 -2.87 6.72
C TYR A 128 -12.32 -2.44 7.33
N ARG A 129 -11.22 -3.12 6.99
CA ARG A 129 -9.88 -2.71 7.44
C ARG A 129 -9.51 -1.29 7.00
N LYS A 130 -9.95 -0.90 5.81
CA LYS A 130 -9.76 0.46 5.29
C LYS A 130 -10.59 1.46 6.09
N MET A 131 -11.87 1.19 6.34
CA MET A 131 -12.73 2.04 7.17
C MET A 131 -12.20 2.20 8.59
N VAL A 132 -11.84 1.10 9.26
CA VAL A 132 -11.26 1.15 10.62
C VAL A 132 -9.97 1.97 10.62
N ARG A 133 -9.12 1.80 9.59
CA ARG A 133 -7.90 2.60 9.44
C ARG A 133 -8.20 4.09 9.22
N ASP A 134 -9.25 4.42 8.48
CA ASP A 134 -9.63 5.80 8.19
C ASP A 134 -10.31 6.45 9.41
N GLU A 135 -11.14 5.70 10.15
CA GLU A 135 -11.88 6.14 11.36
C GLU A 135 -10.99 6.31 12.58
N GLN A 136 -10.03 5.41 12.79
CA GLN A 136 -9.06 5.50 13.89
C GLN A 136 -8.14 6.73 13.74
N HIS A 137 -8.29 7.47 12.64
CA HIS A 137 -7.38 8.47 12.16
C HIS A 137 -8.10 9.74 11.69
N VAL A 138 -9.33 9.99 12.16
CA VAL A 138 -9.98 11.29 12.01
C VAL A 138 -9.18 12.30 12.82
N VAL A 139 -8.27 12.99 12.14
CA VAL A 139 -7.65 14.17 12.72
C VAL A 139 -8.69 15.26 12.73
N ASP A 140 -8.75 16.02 13.82
CA ASP A 140 -9.61 17.19 13.92
C ASP A 140 -9.43 18.07 12.66
N ALA A 141 -10.53 18.60 12.14
CA ALA A 141 -10.50 19.50 10.99
C ALA A 141 -9.63 20.75 11.24
N SER A 142 -9.39 21.07 12.52
CA SER A 142 -8.47 22.11 12.98
C SER A 142 -6.98 21.77 12.80
N PHE A 143 -6.64 20.52 12.45
CA PHE A 143 -5.24 20.10 12.34
C PHE A 143 -4.53 20.72 11.14
N ALA A 144 -3.48 21.45 11.44
CA ALA A 144 -2.55 22.00 10.46
C ALA A 144 -1.15 21.45 10.70
N TRP A 145 -0.44 21.17 9.61
CA TRP A 145 0.98 20.85 9.67
C TRP A 145 1.76 22.12 10.06
N THR A 146 2.51 22.03 11.16
CA THR A 146 3.44 23.07 11.58
C THR A 146 4.86 22.70 11.17
N ASP A 147 5.74 23.70 11.09
CA ASP A 147 7.16 23.48 10.81
C ASP A 147 7.82 22.58 11.87
N ASP A 148 7.37 22.66 13.13
CA ASP A 148 7.84 21.80 14.22
C ASP A 148 7.46 20.33 13.99
N LEU A 149 6.23 20.06 13.53
CA LEU A 149 5.79 18.70 13.21
C LEU A 149 6.55 18.12 12.01
N ASP A 150 6.85 18.94 11.01
CA ASP A 150 7.68 18.54 9.88
C ASP A 150 9.12 18.24 10.29
N ALA A 151 9.71 19.10 11.12
CA ALA A 151 11.04 18.91 11.66
C ALA A 151 11.12 17.63 12.49
N GLU A 152 10.12 17.37 13.33
CA GLU A 152 10.04 16.17 14.16
C GLU A 152 9.89 14.89 13.32
N LEU A 153 9.03 14.93 12.29
CA LEU A 153 8.89 13.83 11.32
C LEU A 153 10.22 13.52 10.63
N LEU A 154 10.93 14.54 10.13
CA LEU A 154 12.22 14.36 9.46
C LEU A 154 13.31 13.87 10.43
N ARG A 155 13.32 14.36 11.67
CA ARG A 155 14.24 13.94 12.73
C ARG A 155 14.09 12.45 13.02
N LYS A 156 12.87 11.98 13.30
CA LYS A 156 12.61 10.55 13.55
C LYS A 156 12.93 9.65 12.34
N ARG A 157 12.76 10.17 11.13
CA ARG A 157 13.16 9.45 9.90
C ARG A 157 14.68 9.38 9.74
N ALA A 158 15.41 10.42 10.13
CA ALA A 158 16.88 10.42 10.16
C ALA A 158 17.44 9.44 11.21
N GLU A 159 16.72 9.22 12.31
CA GLU A 159 17.02 8.17 13.31
C GLU A 159 16.78 6.73 12.80
N GLY A 160 16.21 6.56 11.60
CA GLY A 160 15.94 5.25 11.01
C GLY A 160 14.58 4.64 11.39
N LYS A 161 13.72 5.36 12.11
CA LYS A 161 12.37 4.86 12.47
C LYS A 161 11.49 4.69 11.24
N SER A 162 10.70 3.61 11.21
CA SER A 162 9.71 3.38 10.15
C SER A 162 8.50 4.32 10.29
N ILE A 163 7.81 4.65 9.20
CA ILE A 163 6.62 5.55 9.26
C ILE A 163 5.53 5.04 10.21
N PRO A 164 5.25 3.72 10.31
CA PRO A 164 4.32 3.22 11.33
C PRO A 164 4.75 3.54 12.77
N GLN A 165 6.04 3.36 13.11
CA GLN A 165 6.56 3.71 14.43
C GLN A 165 6.48 5.22 14.68
N VAL A 166 6.78 6.03 13.68
CA VAL A 166 6.63 7.49 13.77
C VAL A 166 5.18 7.89 14.02
N ALA A 167 4.22 7.23 13.35
CA ALA A 167 2.79 7.46 13.53
C ALA A 167 2.32 7.16 14.95
N GLU A 168 2.74 6.03 15.49
CA GLU A 168 2.46 5.65 16.88
C GLU A 168 3.06 6.66 17.87
N GLU A 169 4.33 7.04 17.70
CA GLU A 169 4.98 7.97 18.62
C GLU A 169 4.48 9.42 18.52
N MET A 170 4.11 9.89 17.33
CA MET A 170 3.54 11.24 17.13
C MET A 170 2.04 11.27 17.43
N LYS A 171 1.41 10.11 17.68
CA LYS A 171 -0.05 9.96 17.81
C LYS A 171 -0.80 10.58 16.63
N LEU A 172 -0.25 10.45 15.43
CA LEU A 172 -0.83 10.95 14.18
C LEU A 172 -1.18 9.78 13.25
N PRO A 173 -2.17 9.94 12.37
CA PRO A 173 -2.49 8.92 11.39
C PRO A 173 -1.33 8.52 10.50
N PHE A 174 -1.19 7.22 10.28
CA PHE A 174 -0.22 6.68 9.33
C PHE A 174 -0.39 7.28 7.92
N SER A 175 -1.64 7.38 7.44
CA SER A 175 -1.94 7.92 6.10
C SER A 175 -1.53 9.39 5.96
N LEU A 176 -1.72 10.20 6.99
CA LEU A 176 -1.34 11.61 7.04
C LEU A 176 0.19 11.77 6.99
N LEU A 177 0.92 10.98 7.79
CA LEU A 177 2.38 10.97 7.81
C LEU A 177 2.98 10.48 6.49
N VAL A 178 2.40 9.46 5.85
CA VAL A 178 2.85 9.00 4.52
C VAL A 178 2.73 10.12 3.49
N LYS A 179 1.56 10.77 3.41
CA LYS A 179 1.34 11.90 2.49
C LYS A 179 2.32 13.03 2.75
N ARG A 180 2.52 13.42 4.01
CA ARG A 180 3.44 14.51 4.35
C ARG A 180 4.90 14.16 4.10
N ASN A 181 5.35 12.95 4.42
CA ASN A 181 6.72 12.51 4.14
C ASN A 181 7.01 12.48 2.63
N ILE A 182 6.06 12.09 1.78
CA ILE A 182 6.20 12.20 0.31
C ILE A 182 6.33 13.67 -0.11
N PHE A 183 5.48 14.55 0.42
CA PHE A 183 5.54 15.98 0.15
C PHE A 183 6.89 16.61 0.56
N LEU A 184 7.41 16.28 1.75
CA LEU A 184 8.69 16.81 2.22
C LEU A 184 9.88 16.30 1.41
N ARG A 185 9.84 15.04 0.95
CA ARG A 185 10.89 14.47 0.09
C ARG A 185 10.91 15.13 -1.29
N THR A 186 9.75 15.25 -1.93
CA THR A 186 9.62 15.89 -3.24
C THR A 186 10.02 17.37 -3.21
N ARG A 187 9.70 18.11 -2.14
CA ARG A 187 10.14 19.50 -1.95
C ARG A 187 11.66 19.63 -1.77
N LYS A 188 12.29 18.70 -1.04
CA LYS A 188 13.74 18.73 -0.78
C LYS A 188 14.58 18.48 -2.04
N GLU A 189 14.05 17.70 -2.97
CA GLU A 189 14.72 17.36 -4.23
C GLU A 189 14.71 18.50 -5.26
N GLY A 190 14.18 19.68 -4.90
CA GLY A 190 14.22 20.84 -5.79
C GLY A 190 13.42 20.66 -7.07
N VAL A 191 12.52 19.68 -7.12
CA VAL A 191 11.52 19.56 -8.19
C VAL A 191 10.50 20.67 -7.96
N THR A 192 10.90 21.87 -8.34
CA THR A 192 9.99 22.98 -8.57
C THR A 192 9.05 22.54 -9.68
N THR A 193 7.92 21.93 -9.33
CA THR A 193 6.75 21.88 -10.21
C THR A 193 6.32 23.33 -10.41
N SER A 194 6.94 23.95 -11.40
CA SER A 194 6.82 25.34 -11.77
C SER A 194 5.43 25.56 -12.36
N THR A 195 4.42 25.76 -11.51
CA THR A 195 3.29 26.60 -11.87
C THR A 195 3.79 28.03 -11.96
N SER A 196 4.23 28.39 -13.17
CA SER A 196 4.35 29.73 -13.73
C SER A 196 4.16 30.88 -12.74
N SER A 197 5.25 31.38 -12.18
CA SER A 197 5.37 32.78 -11.77
C SER A 197 6.82 33.21 -11.98
N LYS A 198 7.01 33.98 -13.04
CA LYS A 198 8.29 34.49 -13.54
C LYS A 198 8.81 35.53 -12.56
N ALA A 199 9.81 35.17 -11.76
CA ALA A 199 10.63 36.13 -11.03
C ALA A 199 12.09 35.68 -11.08
N THR A 200 12.83 36.32 -11.97
CA THR A 200 14.29 36.40 -12.01
C THR A 200 14.79 37.06 -10.72
N ILE A 201 15.86 36.54 -10.10
CA ILE A 201 17.04 37.29 -9.62
C ILE A 201 18.01 36.34 -8.87
N ASN A 202 19.21 36.28 -9.45
CA ASN A 202 20.58 35.99 -8.96
C ASN A 202 20.85 35.80 -7.45
N SER A 203 21.65 34.77 -7.10
CA SER A 203 22.78 34.87 -6.14
C SER A 203 23.60 33.57 -5.97
N PRO A 204 24.83 33.63 -5.42
CA PRO A 204 26.00 32.93 -5.98
C PRO A 204 26.51 31.69 -5.21
N SER A 205 27.33 30.95 -5.96
CA SER A 205 28.23 29.82 -5.65
C SER A 205 28.86 29.79 -4.25
N ILE A 206 28.71 28.64 -3.56
CA ILE A 206 29.45 28.27 -2.34
C ILE A 206 30.30 27.03 -2.63
N THR A 207 31.59 27.15 -2.37
CA THR A 207 32.68 26.18 -2.54
C THR A 207 32.57 25.00 -1.54
N PRO A 208 32.84 23.74 -1.94
CA PRO A 208 32.78 22.59 -1.03
C PRO A 208 34.07 22.42 -0.20
N SER A 209 33.87 22.10 1.09
CA SER A 209 34.93 21.79 2.07
C SER A 209 35.26 20.28 2.10
N PRO A 210 36.50 19.86 2.40
CA PRO A 210 36.96 18.48 2.23
C PRO A 210 36.55 17.55 3.38
N LYS A 211 36.13 16.33 3.02
CA LYS A 211 35.68 15.25 3.91
C LYS A 211 36.88 14.41 4.40
N PRO A 212 37.02 14.10 5.70
CA PRO A 212 38.13 13.29 6.20
C PRO A 212 37.98 11.79 5.89
N ALA A 213 39.13 11.15 5.66
CA ALA A 213 39.31 9.77 5.25
C ALA A 213 38.81 8.76 6.30
N ASN A 214 37.96 7.82 5.88
CA ASN A 214 37.53 6.68 6.69
C ASN A 214 38.31 5.42 6.28
N LYS A 215 38.83 4.71 7.29
CA LYS A 215 39.70 3.53 7.17
C LYS A 215 38.99 2.33 6.53
N PRO A 216 39.68 1.49 5.73
CA PRO A 216 39.10 0.31 5.11
C PRO A 216 38.91 -0.83 6.13
N ASN A 217 37.71 -1.42 6.15
CA ASN A 217 37.39 -2.60 6.94
C ASN A 217 37.56 -3.86 6.05
N PRO A 218 38.46 -4.81 6.37
CA PRO A 218 38.69 -5.98 5.53
C PRO A 218 37.84 -7.15 6.04
N LYS A 219 36.82 -7.56 5.27
CA LYS A 219 36.28 -8.94 5.14
C LYS A 219 34.97 -8.90 4.34
N SER A 220 35.07 -8.82 3.02
CA SER A 220 34.00 -9.29 2.14
C SER A 220 34.44 -10.60 1.51
N ASN A 221 33.80 -11.71 1.89
CA ASN A 221 33.92 -12.97 1.18
C ASN A 221 33.34 -12.77 -0.23
N THR A 222 34.21 -12.49 -1.19
CA THR A 222 33.88 -12.39 -2.62
C THR A 222 33.74 -13.80 -3.16
N THR A 223 32.54 -14.36 -3.00
CA THR A 223 32.14 -15.57 -3.71
C THR A 223 32.14 -15.25 -5.21
N LYS A 224 33.05 -15.91 -5.93
CA LYS A 224 33.30 -15.78 -7.37
C LYS A 224 32.00 -15.73 -8.17
N THR A 225 31.73 -14.56 -8.74
CA THR A 225 30.66 -14.38 -9.72
C THR A 225 31.29 -14.36 -11.12
N PRO A 226 30.89 -15.29 -11.99
CA PRO A 226 30.54 -14.91 -13.34
C PRO A 226 29.04 -15.14 -13.48
N THR A 227 28.22 -14.28 -12.85
CA THR A 227 26.83 -14.16 -13.29
C THR A 227 26.92 -13.49 -14.64
N ASN A 228 26.71 -14.28 -15.69
CA ASN A 228 26.64 -13.81 -17.07
C ASN A 228 25.80 -12.50 -17.12
N PRO A 229 26.42 -11.33 -17.34
CA PRO A 229 25.75 -10.04 -17.20
C PRO A 229 24.64 -9.92 -18.24
N PHE A 230 23.54 -9.26 -17.90
CA PHE A 230 22.47 -9.00 -18.87
C PHE A 230 22.94 -8.00 -19.92
N THR A 231 22.77 -8.32 -21.20
CA THR A 231 23.03 -7.38 -22.29
C THR A 231 21.82 -6.47 -22.51
N PRO A 232 21.98 -5.30 -23.16
CA PRO A 232 20.86 -4.44 -23.51
C PRO A 232 19.78 -5.15 -24.33
N GLU A 233 20.18 -6.06 -25.22
CA GLU A 233 19.28 -6.88 -26.02
C GLU A 233 18.45 -7.82 -25.15
N GLU A 234 19.07 -8.43 -24.15
CA GLU A 234 18.38 -9.31 -23.19
C GLU A 234 17.40 -8.51 -22.32
N ASP A 235 17.77 -7.31 -21.88
CA ASP A 235 16.87 -6.42 -21.15
C ASP A 235 15.66 -6.01 -21.99
N GLU A 236 15.85 -5.75 -23.29
CA GLU A 236 14.77 -5.43 -24.22
C GLU A 236 13.82 -6.63 -24.43
N VAL A 237 14.35 -7.85 -24.52
CA VAL A 237 13.54 -9.08 -24.54
C VAL A 237 12.73 -9.21 -23.25
N ILE A 238 13.35 -9.00 -22.07
CA ILE A 238 12.65 -9.08 -20.78
C ILE A 238 11.49 -8.07 -20.72
N CYS A 239 11.75 -6.82 -21.11
CA CYS A 239 10.73 -5.77 -21.10
C CYS A 239 9.57 -6.10 -22.04
N ARG A 240 9.84 -6.52 -23.28
CA ARG A 240 8.80 -6.85 -24.27
C ARG A 240 7.95 -8.05 -23.83
N LEU A 241 8.57 -9.12 -23.36
CA LEU A 241 7.83 -10.30 -22.88
C LEU A 241 7.01 -10.01 -21.61
N ASP A 242 7.49 -9.09 -20.76
CA ASP A 242 6.73 -8.64 -19.59
C ASP A 242 5.50 -7.81 -19.96
N ILE A 243 5.61 -6.95 -20.98
CA ILE A 243 4.46 -6.20 -21.53
C ILE A 243 3.38 -7.13 -22.08
N LEU A 244 3.79 -8.27 -22.64
CA LEU A 244 2.89 -9.36 -23.07
C LEU A 244 2.30 -10.17 -21.90
N LEU A 245 2.55 -9.77 -20.64
CA LEU A 245 2.07 -10.39 -19.41
C LEU A 245 2.49 -11.87 -19.25
N LEU A 246 3.66 -12.23 -19.80
CA LEU A 246 4.20 -13.58 -19.66
C LEU A 246 4.82 -13.80 -18.27
N ASP A 247 4.77 -15.04 -17.82
CA ASP A 247 5.35 -15.43 -16.54
C ASP A 247 6.88 -15.45 -16.62
N THR A 248 7.54 -15.31 -15.46
CA THR A 248 9.01 -15.22 -15.41
C THR A 248 9.69 -16.50 -15.91
N LYS A 249 9.02 -17.66 -15.82
CA LYS A 249 9.57 -18.93 -16.32
C LYS A 249 9.61 -18.93 -17.85
N THR A 250 8.55 -18.47 -18.51
CA THR A 250 8.52 -18.29 -19.96
C THR A 250 9.53 -17.25 -20.43
N ILE A 251 9.66 -16.12 -19.72
CA ILE A 251 10.69 -15.12 -20.05
C ILE A 251 12.10 -15.73 -19.97
N ALA A 252 12.38 -16.53 -18.94
CA ALA A 252 13.68 -17.17 -18.79
C ALA A 252 13.97 -18.21 -19.89
N SER A 253 12.96 -18.89 -20.44
CA SER A 253 13.17 -19.81 -21.57
C SER A 253 13.61 -19.11 -22.86
N ALA A 254 13.32 -17.81 -23.00
CA ALA A 254 13.77 -17.00 -24.13
C ALA A 254 15.22 -16.48 -23.97
N LEU A 255 15.85 -16.70 -22.81
CA LEU A 255 17.16 -16.15 -22.46
C LEU A 255 18.16 -17.29 -22.14
N PRO A 256 18.86 -17.82 -23.17
CA PRO A 256 19.72 -18.99 -22.99
C PRO A 256 20.83 -18.70 -21.97
N GLY A 257 20.96 -19.60 -20.98
CA GLY A 257 21.99 -19.50 -19.94
C GLY A 257 21.67 -18.56 -18.78
N LYS A 258 20.47 -17.94 -18.72
CA LYS A 258 20.04 -17.15 -17.57
C LYS A 258 19.16 -17.96 -16.63
N ALA A 259 19.46 -17.93 -15.33
CA ALA A 259 18.61 -18.56 -14.33
C ALA A 259 17.29 -17.80 -14.16
N VAL A 260 16.19 -18.51 -13.91
CA VAL A 260 14.85 -17.91 -13.66
C VAL A 260 14.90 -16.85 -12.56
N THR A 261 15.66 -17.11 -11.49
CA THR A 261 15.85 -16.18 -10.37
C THR A 261 16.57 -14.90 -10.79
N ALA A 262 17.56 -14.99 -11.68
CA ALA A 262 18.28 -13.83 -12.22
C ALA A 262 17.35 -12.98 -13.11
N VAL A 263 16.56 -13.62 -13.98
CA VAL A 263 15.55 -12.96 -14.81
C VAL A 263 14.48 -12.27 -13.95
N MET A 264 14.01 -12.92 -12.88
CA MET A 264 13.06 -12.31 -11.94
C MET A 264 13.61 -11.03 -11.31
N MET A 265 14.86 -11.07 -10.82
CA MET A 265 15.49 -9.91 -10.20
C MET A 265 15.73 -8.80 -11.22
N ARG A 266 16.14 -9.14 -12.45
CA ARG A 266 16.35 -8.17 -13.52
C ARG A 266 15.04 -7.54 -13.99
N LYS A 267 13.99 -8.34 -14.19
CA LYS A 267 12.62 -7.85 -14.46
C LYS A 267 12.14 -6.87 -13.38
N ARG A 268 12.31 -7.22 -12.11
CA ARG A 268 11.95 -6.32 -10.99
C ARG A 268 12.76 -5.03 -10.99
N GLN A 269 14.02 -5.09 -11.39
CA GLN A 269 14.85 -3.89 -11.58
C GLN A 269 14.29 -3.03 -12.72
N LEU A 270 14.10 -3.60 -13.93
CA LEU A 270 13.64 -2.87 -15.12
C LEU A 270 12.25 -2.23 -14.96
N THR A 271 11.37 -2.82 -14.15
CA THR A 271 9.98 -2.37 -13.95
C THR A 271 9.77 -1.40 -12.78
N ARG A 272 10.79 -1.20 -11.92
CA ARG A 272 10.64 -0.37 -10.73
C ARG A 272 10.82 1.10 -11.06
N HIS A 273 9.74 1.88 -10.96
CA HIS A 273 9.81 3.34 -11.04
C HIS A 273 10.71 3.93 -9.93
N GLY A 274 11.64 4.80 -10.33
CA GLY A 274 12.42 5.66 -9.42
C GLY A 274 13.70 5.04 -8.83
N ALA A 275 14.28 4.00 -9.44
CA ALA A 275 15.47 3.32 -8.91
C ALA A 275 16.75 3.48 -9.74
N PHE A 276 16.77 4.29 -10.81
CA PHE A 276 17.94 4.42 -11.69
C PHE A 276 18.25 5.87 -12.06
N GLU A 277 19.54 6.16 -12.18
CA GLU A 277 20.12 7.32 -12.87
C GLU A 277 20.31 7.06 -14.38
N ASP A 278 20.12 5.81 -14.86
CA ASP A 278 20.30 5.39 -16.26
C ASP A 278 18.98 5.30 -17.07
N ASP A 279 19.08 5.41 -18.41
CA ASP A 279 18.03 5.38 -19.46
C ASP A 279 17.13 4.10 -19.51
N LEU A 280 17.36 3.12 -18.63
CA LEU A 280 16.74 1.79 -18.69
C LEU A 280 15.25 1.75 -18.25
N PRO A 281 14.80 2.47 -17.21
CA PRO A 281 13.37 2.64 -16.94
C PRO A 281 12.66 3.45 -18.03
N ASP A 282 13.38 4.32 -18.73
CA ASP A 282 12.84 5.09 -19.87
C ASP A 282 12.57 4.15 -21.06
N MET A 283 13.44 3.16 -21.32
CA MET A 283 13.17 2.11 -22.31
C MET A 283 11.86 1.37 -22.03
N TYR A 284 11.64 0.89 -20.80
CA TYR A 284 10.41 0.19 -20.44
C TYR A 284 9.18 1.11 -20.56
N ALA A 285 9.29 2.35 -20.08
CA ALA A 285 8.22 3.35 -20.20
C ALA A 285 7.87 3.67 -21.66
N ARG A 286 8.87 3.81 -22.53
CA ARG A 286 8.68 4.05 -23.98
C ARG A 286 8.03 2.86 -24.68
N LEU A 287 8.49 1.63 -24.40
CA LEU A 287 7.86 0.42 -24.94
C LEU A 287 6.40 0.31 -24.52
N MET A 288 6.09 0.54 -23.24
CA MET A 288 4.72 0.60 -22.72
C MET A 288 3.89 1.71 -23.38
N TRP A 289 4.50 2.89 -23.60
CA TRP A 289 3.84 4.02 -24.23
C TRP A 289 3.51 3.75 -25.70
N GLY A 290 4.45 3.24 -26.49
CA GLY A 290 4.22 2.91 -27.89
C GLY A 290 3.23 1.75 -28.06
N TRP A 291 3.28 0.74 -27.18
CA TRP A 291 2.27 -0.32 -27.11
C TRP A 291 0.86 0.25 -26.87
N ASN A 292 0.74 1.20 -25.95
CA ASN A 292 -0.55 1.84 -25.64
C ASN A 292 -1.07 2.76 -26.76
N ARG A 293 -0.18 3.31 -27.61
CA ARG A 293 -0.55 4.14 -28.78
C ARG A 293 -0.88 3.35 -30.05
N GLY A 294 -0.97 2.02 -29.97
CA GLY A 294 -1.22 1.19 -31.14
C GLY A 294 0.01 1.04 -32.04
N GLY A 295 1.21 1.15 -31.46
CA GLY A 295 2.43 0.70 -32.12
C GLY A 295 2.34 -0.78 -32.50
N LYS A 296 3.28 -1.25 -33.34
CA LYS A 296 3.31 -2.63 -33.83
C LYS A 296 3.17 -3.60 -32.64
N THR A 297 2.07 -4.35 -32.61
CA THR A 297 1.86 -5.39 -31.60
C THR A 297 2.78 -6.55 -31.93
N TRP A 298 3.75 -6.83 -31.08
CA TRP A 298 4.59 -8.03 -31.17
C TRP A 298 3.83 -9.23 -30.63
N THR A 299 3.95 -10.37 -31.31
CA THR A 299 3.55 -11.65 -30.70
C THR A 299 4.67 -12.17 -29.80
N ARG A 300 4.39 -13.24 -29.06
CA ARG A 300 5.40 -13.94 -28.27
C ARG A 300 6.54 -14.43 -29.17
N GLU A 301 6.18 -15.03 -30.31
CA GLU A 301 7.11 -15.59 -31.29
C GLU A 301 8.00 -14.49 -31.90
N ASP A 302 7.43 -13.30 -32.17
CA ASP A 302 8.21 -12.16 -32.66
C ASP A 302 9.32 -11.75 -31.68
N VAL A 303 9.06 -11.83 -30.38
CA VAL A 303 10.04 -11.45 -29.36
C VAL A 303 11.04 -12.58 -29.08
N GLU A 304 10.59 -13.83 -29.02
CA GLU A 304 11.45 -15.01 -28.83
C GLU A 304 12.43 -15.19 -29.99
N GLU A 305 11.97 -15.01 -31.23
CA GLU A 305 12.81 -15.08 -32.43
C GLU A 305 13.60 -13.79 -32.71
N ARG A 306 13.47 -12.77 -31.84
CA ARG A 306 14.13 -11.46 -32.01
C ARG A 306 13.78 -10.79 -33.35
N ARG A 307 12.53 -10.92 -33.80
CA ARG A 307 11.96 -10.24 -34.98
C ARG A 307 11.62 -8.77 -34.69
N PHE A 308 12.49 -8.09 -33.96
CA PHE A 308 12.42 -6.66 -33.63
C PHE A 308 13.82 -6.04 -33.73
N VAL A 309 13.88 -4.73 -33.98
CA VAL A 309 15.15 -4.03 -34.04
C VAL A 309 15.52 -3.59 -32.63
N VAL A 310 16.65 -4.09 -32.13
CA VAL A 310 17.20 -3.67 -30.83
C VAL A 310 17.36 -2.15 -30.84
N GLY A 311 16.85 -1.48 -29.81
CA GLY A 311 16.90 -0.03 -29.70
C GLY A 311 15.81 0.73 -30.47
N GLU A 312 14.83 0.07 -31.11
CA GLU A 312 13.75 0.78 -31.84
C GLU A 312 12.95 1.73 -30.93
N TRP A 313 12.89 1.43 -29.64
CA TRP A 313 12.25 2.26 -28.61
C TRP A 313 12.90 3.64 -28.47
N LYS A 314 14.17 3.81 -28.85
CA LYS A 314 14.84 5.13 -28.83
C LYS A 314 14.18 6.11 -29.79
N GLY A 315 13.57 5.62 -30.87
CA GLY A 315 12.80 6.44 -31.81
C GLY A 315 11.41 6.84 -31.29
N TRP A 316 10.92 6.23 -30.21
CA TRP A 316 9.55 6.40 -29.72
C TRP A 316 9.36 7.64 -28.83
N GLY A 317 10.24 8.64 -28.92
CA GLY A 317 10.12 9.84 -28.07
C GLY A 317 10.93 11.06 -28.49
N THR A 318 10.83 11.49 -29.76
CA THR A 318 11.27 12.83 -30.19
C THR A 318 10.21 13.61 -30.98
N MET A 319 8.95 13.18 -30.99
CA MET A 319 7.87 13.91 -31.69
C MET A 319 7.32 15.15 -30.95
N ASN A 320 8.02 15.67 -29.94
CA ASN A 320 7.63 16.92 -29.26
C ASN A 320 8.35 18.19 -29.79
N ASP A 321 9.09 18.12 -30.89
CA ASP A 321 9.66 19.30 -31.58
C ASP A 321 8.82 19.75 -32.79
N ARG A 322 7.51 19.97 -32.59
CA ARG A 322 6.68 20.79 -33.48
C ARG A 322 5.67 21.61 -32.70
#